data_AF-A0AAF0BM60-F1
#
_entry.id   AF-A0AAF0BM60-F1
#
_cell.length_a   1.000
_cell.length_b   1.000
_cell.length_c   1.000
_cell.angle_alpha   90.00
_cell.angle_beta   90.00
_cell.angle_gamma   90.00
#
_symmetry.space_group_name_H-M   'P 1'
#
loop_
_entity.id
_entity.type
_entity.pdbx_description
1 polymer ?
#
loop_
_entity_poly.entity_id
_entity_poly.type
_entity_poly.pdbx_seq_one_letter_code
_entity_poly.pdbx_strand_id
1 'polypeptide(L)'
;MSLTTILPIAAALGLSAGGLVLAHRAWAARRRAAAGVAGAIALWAASTAIWAETFGAEIGIALALETGALVAFAGILMRAERRPDRDRKERVLTPPPAEPGARWRGLARFMVSGPLAFAAAMAVSVLMATSAPTDPQTRLVIAGLSVPTLWAILMLYSMAEKRMLRSSMYMSIIIAGVTAYSLLPKDPT
;
A
#
# COMPACT_ATOMS: atom_id res chain seq x y z
N MET A 1 -27.26 -1.01 -19.74
CA MET A 1 -26.26 -2.03 -19.34
C MET A 1 -26.91 -3.40 -19.44
N SER A 2 -26.27 -4.34 -20.13
CA SER A 2 -26.74 -5.72 -20.21
C SER A 2 -26.52 -6.44 -18.87
N LEU A 3 -27.36 -7.45 -18.59
CA LEU A 3 -27.25 -8.30 -17.39
C LEU A 3 -25.86 -8.96 -17.27
N THR A 4 -25.23 -9.23 -18.41
CA THR A 4 -23.87 -9.78 -18.53
C THR A 4 -22.77 -8.87 -17.98
N THR A 5 -23.01 -7.55 -17.89
CA THR A 5 -22.05 -6.57 -17.34
C THR A 5 -22.37 -6.20 -15.90
N ILE A 6 -23.64 -6.23 -15.51
CA ILE A 6 -24.06 -5.87 -14.14
C ILE A 6 -23.59 -6.92 -13.13
N LEU A 7 -23.73 -8.20 -13.48
CA LEU A 7 -23.34 -9.31 -12.60
C LEU A 7 -21.85 -9.31 -12.20
N PRO A 8 -20.88 -9.18 -13.14
CA PRO A 8 -19.46 -9.15 -12.76
C PRO A 8 -19.10 -7.92 -11.94
N ILE A 9 -19.69 -6.75 -12.23
CA ILE A 9 -19.46 -5.54 -11.43
C ILE A 9 -19.91 -5.74 -9.98
N ALA A 10 -21.13 -6.26 -9.79
CA ALA A 10 -21.66 -6.53 -8.45
C ALA A 10 -20.78 -7.56 -7.70
N ALA A 11 -20.31 -8.60 -8.39
CA ALA A 11 -19.43 -9.60 -7.83
C ALA A 11 -18.08 -9.00 -7.40
N ALA A 12 -17.44 -8.19 -8.26
CA ALA A 12 -16.18 -7.54 -7.96
C ALA A 12 -16.29 -6.56 -6.78
N LEU A 13 -17.35 -5.75 -6.74
CA LEU A 13 -17.64 -4.88 -5.60
C LEU A 13 -17.84 -5.68 -4.30
N GLY A 14 -18.59 -6.79 -4.37
CA GLY A 14 -18.80 -7.69 -3.24
C GLY A 14 -17.50 -8.30 -2.73
N LEU A 15 -16.60 -8.72 -3.62
CA LEU A 15 -15.28 -9.25 -3.27
C LEU A 15 -14.37 -8.19 -2.65
N SER A 16 -14.34 -6.97 -3.19
CA SER A 16 -13.58 -5.85 -2.61
C SER A 16 -14.07 -5.52 -1.19
N ALA A 17 -15.38 -5.43 -0.99
CA ALA A 17 -15.99 -5.20 0.32
C ALA A 17 -15.74 -6.37 1.29
N GLY A 18 -15.90 -7.60 0.82
CA GLY A 18 -15.61 -8.81 1.58
C GLY A 18 -14.15 -8.88 2.02
N GLY A 19 -13.22 -8.53 1.14
CA GLY A 19 -11.79 -8.44 1.42
C GLY A 19 -11.47 -7.41 2.51
N LEU A 20 -12.08 -6.22 2.42
CA LEU A 20 -11.95 -5.19 3.46
C LEU A 20 -12.47 -5.68 4.81
N VAL A 21 -13.66 -6.27 4.85
CA VAL A 21 -14.27 -6.79 6.08
C VAL A 21 -13.42 -7.91 6.68
N LEU A 22 -12.90 -8.81 5.84
CA LEU A 22 -12.06 -9.91 6.29
C LEU A 22 -10.73 -9.41 6.85
N ALA A 23 -10.06 -8.46 6.17
CA ALA A 23 -8.85 -7.82 6.67
C ALA A 23 -9.10 -7.15 8.02
N HIS A 24 -10.22 -6.44 8.14
CA HIS A 24 -10.61 -5.76 9.37
C HIS A 24 -10.87 -6.74 10.53
N ARG A 25 -11.56 -7.86 10.26
CA ARG A 25 -11.80 -8.92 11.26
C ARG A 25 -10.51 -9.62 11.65
N ALA A 26 -9.63 -9.90 10.68
CA ALA A 26 -8.33 -10.51 10.91
C ALA A 26 -7.46 -9.65 11.84
N TRP A 27 -7.48 -8.33 11.61
CA TRP A 27 -6.80 -7.34 12.44
C TRP A 27 -7.37 -7.32 13.86
N ALA A 28 -8.70 -7.33 14.01
CA ALA A 28 -9.36 -7.30 15.31
C ALA A 28 -9.13 -8.58 16.14
N ALA A 29 -9.13 -9.75 15.49
CA ALA A 29 -9.08 -11.04 16.18
C ALA A 29 -7.67 -11.42 16.69
N ARG A 30 -6.59 -10.81 16.18
CA ARG A 30 -5.15 -11.05 16.47
C ARG A 30 -4.61 -12.50 16.34
N ARG A 31 -5.39 -13.55 16.64
CA ARG A 31 -4.98 -14.97 16.65
C ARG A 31 -5.00 -15.69 15.30
N ARG A 32 -5.59 -15.10 14.25
CA ARG A 32 -5.61 -15.66 12.87
C ARG A 32 -5.28 -14.58 11.82
N ALA A 33 -4.45 -13.61 12.20
CA ALA A 33 -4.15 -12.45 11.37
C ALA A 33 -3.56 -12.85 10.02
N ALA A 34 -2.62 -13.81 9.98
CA ALA A 34 -2.00 -14.25 8.73
C ALA A 34 -3.00 -14.88 7.74
N ALA A 35 -3.82 -15.84 8.19
CA ALA A 35 -4.81 -16.49 7.33
C ALA A 35 -5.91 -15.52 6.87
N GLY A 36 -6.34 -14.61 7.75
CA GLY A 36 -7.33 -13.60 7.38
C GLY A 36 -6.78 -12.53 6.43
N VAL A 37 -5.51 -12.15 6.56
CA VAL A 37 -4.82 -11.27 5.60
C VAL A 37 -4.65 -11.97 4.26
N ALA A 38 -4.21 -13.22 4.25
CA ALA A 38 -4.09 -14.01 3.01
C ALA A 38 -5.45 -14.13 2.29
N GLY A 39 -6.53 -14.41 3.04
CA GLY A 39 -7.88 -14.44 2.48
C GLY A 39 -8.33 -13.07 1.96
N ALA A 40 -8.00 -11.97 2.64
CA ALA A 40 -8.33 -10.63 2.16
C ALA A 40 -7.58 -10.30 0.86
N ILE A 41 -6.30 -10.65 0.76
CA ILE A 41 -5.49 -10.51 -0.46
C ILE A 41 -6.09 -11.35 -1.59
N ALA A 42 -6.50 -12.60 -1.32
CA ALA A 42 -7.13 -13.45 -2.31
C ALA A 42 -8.45 -12.87 -2.84
N LEU A 43 -9.29 -12.31 -1.96
CA LEU A 43 -10.53 -11.65 -2.36
C LEU A 43 -10.28 -10.39 -3.21
N TRP A 44 -9.26 -9.60 -2.87
CA TRP A 44 -8.85 -8.45 -3.69
C TRP A 44 -8.29 -8.89 -5.05
N ALA A 45 -7.45 -9.92 -5.08
CA ALA A 45 -6.93 -10.46 -6.34
C ALA A 45 -8.06 -10.99 -7.26
N ALA A 46 -9.05 -11.69 -6.68
CA ALA A 46 -10.23 -12.15 -7.40
C ALA A 46 -11.08 -10.98 -7.94
N SER A 47 -11.26 -9.92 -7.14
CA SER A 47 -11.94 -8.70 -7.60
C SER A 47 -11.21 -8.07 -8.79
N THR A 48 -9.89 -7.92 -8.70
CA THR A 48 -9.07 -7.37 -9.78
C THR A 48 -9.14 -8.22 -11.05
N ALA A 49 -9.13 -9.55 -10.92
CA ALA A 49 -9.27 -10.45 -12.06
C ALA A 49 -10.60 -10.25 -12.79
N ILE A 50 -11.72 -10.13 -12.06
CA ILE A 50 -13.04 -9.89 -12.66
C ILE A 50 -13.09 -8.55 -13.39
N TRP A 51 -12.52 -7.48 -12.81
CA TRP A 51 -12.44 -6.19 -13.48
C TRP A 51 -11.61 -6.26 -14.77
N ALA A 52 -10.45 -6.93 -14.72
CA ALA A 52 -9.56 -7.09 -15.86
C ALA A 52 -10.18 -7.93 -16.99
N GLU A 53 -10.91 -9.00 -16.66
CA GLU A 53 -11.61 -9.83 -17.65
C GLU A 53 -12.80 -9.10 -18.29
N THR A 54 -13.50 -8.26 -17.53
CA THR A 54 -14.72 -7.60 -18.00
C THR A 54 -14.43 -6.36 -18.86
N PHE A 55 -13.40 -5.58 -18.51
CA PHE A 55 -13.10 -4.28 -19.14
C PHE A 55 -11.72 -4.21 -19.80
N GLY A 56 -10.98 -5.31 -19.83
CA GLY A 56 -9.58 -5.37 -20.23
C GLY A 56 -8.64 -5.00 -19.08
N ALA A 57 -7.38 -5.44 -19.16
CA ALA A 57 -6.40 -5.26 -18.08
C ALA A 57 -6.11 -3.77 -17.77
N GLU A 58 -6.03 -2.93 -18.81
CA GLU A 58 -5.68 -1.51 -18.68
C GLU A 58 -6.73 -0.74 -17.87
N ILE A 59 -8.00 -0.87 -18.25
CA ILE A 59 -9.12 -0.18 -17.59
C ILE A 59 -9.53 -0.92 -16.32
N GLY A 60 -9.55 -2.25 -16.35
CA GLY A 60 -9.98 -3.10 -15.24
C GLY A 60 -9.10 -2.97 -14.01
N ILE A 61 -7.77 -2.91 -14.16
CA ILE A 61 -6.87 -2.73 -13.00
C ILE A 61 -7.10 -1.35 -12.35
N ALA A 62 -7.28 -0.30 -13.16
CA ALA A 62 -7.57 1.04 -12.64
C ALA A 62 -8.91 1.05 -11.87
N LEU A 63 -9.96 0.46 -12.43
CA LEU A 63 -11.26 0.33 -11.77
C LEU A 63 -11.19 -0.50 -10.48
N ALA A 64 -10.41 -1.58 -10.45
CA ALA A 64 -10.21 -2.39 -9.26
C ALA A 64 -9.56 -1.59 -8.13
N LEU A 65 -8.52 -0.80 -8.45
CA LEU A 65 -7.84 0.06 -7.48
C LEU A 65 -8.75 1.19 -6.99
N GLU A 66 -9.47 1.85 -7.88
CA GLU A 66 -10.41 2.92 -7.54
C GLU A 66 -11.56 2.40 -6.66
N THR A 67 -12.21 1.32 -7.06
CA THR A 67 -13.29 0.71 -6.26
C THR A 67 -12.78 0.23 -4.91
N GLY A 68 -11.60 -0.38 -4.86
CA GLY A 68 -10.93 -0.74 -3.62
C GLY A 68 -10.70 0.45 -2.70
N ALA A 69 -10.20 1.57 -3.23
CA ALA A 69 -9.97 2.80 -2.49
C ALA A 69 -11.28 3.41 -1.98
N LEU A 70 -12.33 3.48 -2.81
CA LEU A 70 -13.65 4.00 -2.44
C LEU A 70 -14.31 3.15 -1.37
N VAL A 71 -14.25 1.82 -1.48
CA VAL A 71 -14.80 0.89 -0.49
C VAL A 71 -14.07 1.01 0.85
N ALA A 72 -12.74 1.12 0.82
CA ALA A 72 -11.94 1.38 2.01
C ALA A 72 -12.29 2.73 2.65
N PHE A 73 -12.40 3.79 1.85
CA PHE A 73 -12.75 5.13 2.31
C PHE A 73 -14.16 5.19 2.91
N ALA A 74 -15.15 4.59 2.25
CA ALA A 74 -16.50 4.45 2.78
C ALA A 74 -16.51 3.69 4.12
N GLY A 75 -15.74 2.61 4.22
CA GLY A 75 -15.55 1.87 5.47
C GLY A 75 -14.94 2.73 6.59
N ILE A 76 -13.99 3.60 6.27
CA ILE A 76 -13.41 4.56 7.22
C ILE A 76 -14.46 5.58 7.67
N LEU A 77 -15.20 6.20 6.74
CA LEU A 77 -16.23 7.20 7.05
C LEU A 77 -17.34 6.63 7.93
N MET A 78 -17.88 5.45 7.58
CA MET A 78 -18.92 4.76 8.37
C MET A 78 -18.46 4.44 9.80
N ARG A 79 -17.15 4.28 10.02
CA ARG A 79 -16.57 4.03 11.34
C ARG A 79 -16.17 5.30 12.08
N ALA A 80 -15.82 6.37 11.36
CA ALA A 80 -15.46 7.66 11.94
C ALA A 80 -16.62 8.19 12.81
N GLU A 81 -17.87 8.05 12.33
CA GLU A 81 -19.07 8.43 13.08
C GLU A 81 -19.36 7.54 14.29
N ARG A 82 -18.97 6.27 14.24
CA ARG A 82 -19.22 5.29 15.32
C ARG A 82 -18.16 5.30 16.41
N ARG A 83 -17.05 6.03 16.23
CA ARG A 83 -16.05 6.18 17.29
C ARG A 83 -16.62 7.19 18.30
N PRO A 84 -17.02 6.77 19.50
CA PRO A 84 -17.59 7.70 20.46
C PRO A 84 -16.55 8.78 20.76
N ASP A 85 -16.98 10.04 20.73
CA ASP A 85 -16.19 11.26 20.97
C ASP A 85 -15.46 11.25 22.34
N ARG A 86 -15.78 10.25 23.17
CA ARG A 86 -15.25 9.99 24.51
C ARG A 86 -13.73 9.75 24.51
N ASP A 87 -13.18 9.01 23.54
CA ASP A 87 -11.72 8.78 23.41
C ASP A 87 -10.94 10.06 23.07
N ARG A 88 -11.59 11.03 22.39
CA ARG A 88 -10.99 12.32 22.04
C ARG A 88 -11.08 13.28 23.22
N LYS A 89 -12.21 13.30 23.93
CA LYS A 89 -12.43 14.14 25.12
C LYS A 89 -11.50 13.75 26.27
N GLU A 90 -11.25 12.45 26.50
CA GLU A 90 -10.27 11.97 27.50
C GLU A 90 -8.82 12.34 27.16
N ARG A 91 -8.44 12.36 25.87
CA ARG A 91 -7.09 12.82 25.44
C ARG A 91 -6.87 14.32 25.55
N VAL A 92 -7.94 15.13 25.49
CA VAL A 92 -7.87 16.60 25.62
C VAL A 92 -7.87 17.03 27.08
N LEU A 93 -8.53 16.28 27.97
CA LEU A 93 -8.63 16.61 29.40
C LEU A 93 -7.32 16.41 30.18
N THR A 94 -6.41 15.57 29.67
CA THR A 94 -5.07 15.41 30.24
C THR A 94 -4.06 15.30 29.10
N PRO A 95 -3.50 16.40 28.57
CA PRO A 95 -2.38 16.27 27.65
C PRO A 95 -1.24 15.58 28.42
N PRO A 96 -0.73 14.43 27.95
CA PRO A 96 0.44 13.83 28.57
C PRO A 96 1.58 14.87 28.54
N PRO A 97 2.41 14.96 29.60
CA PRO A 97 3.55 15.87 29.60
C PRO A 97 4.36 15.63 28.33
N ALA A 98 4.63 16.69 27.58
CA ALA A 98 5.32 16.58 26.30
C ALA A 98 6.68 15.90 26.53
N GLU A 99 6.82 14.67 26.04
CA GLU A 99 8.11 13.97 26.12
C GLU A 99 9.20 14.84 25.48
N PRO A 100 10.34 15.06 26.16
CA PRO A 100 11.47 15.75 25.57
C PRO A 100 11.83 15.10 24.23
N GLY A 101 11.83 15.89 23.15
CA GLY A 101 12.16 15.41 21.80
C GLY A 101 11.01 14.81 21.00
N ALA A 102 9.75 14.89 21.44
CA ALA A 102 8.59 14.45 20.65
C ALA A 102 8.52 15.10 19.25
N ARG A 103 8.86 16.40 19.14
CA ARG A 103 8.95 17.12 17.86
C ARG A 103 10.06 16.58 16.95
N TRP A 104 11.23 16.29 17.52
CA TRP A 104 12.36 15.71 16.78
C TRP A 104 12.08 14.29 16.32
N ARG A 105 11.43 13.47 17.16
CA ARG A 105 10.95 12.14 16.77
C ARG A 105 9.93 12.23 15.64
N GLY A 106 9.00 13.18 15.70
CA GLY A 106 8.03 13.44 14.63
C GLY A 106 8.70 13.82 13.31
N LEU A 107 9.64 14.76 13.34
CA LEU A 107 10.39 15.18 12.16
C LEU A 107 11.24 14.03 11.58
N ALA A 108 11.93 13.28 12.43
CA ALA A 108 12.72 12.14 11.99
C ALA A 108 11.82 11.05 11.36
N ARG A 109 10.62 10.84 11.91
CA ARG A 109 9.66 9.88 11.34
C ARG A 109 9.11 10.37 10.01
N PHE A 110 8.84 11.66 9.86
CA PHE A 110 8.49 12.27 8.58
C PHE A 110 9.61 12.08 7.54
N MET A 111 10.86 12.37 7.90
CA MET A 111 12.02 12.19 7.01
C MET A 111 12.22 10.74 6.57
N VAL A 112 12.06 9.77 7.48
CA VAL A 112 12.13 8.34 7.16
C VAL A 112 10.96 7.92 6.26
N SER A 113 9.73 8.34 6.59
CA SER A 113 8.54 7.90 5.86
C SER A 113 8.30 8.60 4.52
N GLY A 114 8.84 9.81 4.33
CA GLY A 114 8.67 10.60 3.13
C GLY A 114 9.91 10.47 2.24
N PRO A 115 10.92 11.34 2.41
CA PRO A 115 12.13 11.37 1.57
C PRO A 115 12.87 10.03 1.46
N LEU A 116 13.11 9.33 2.57
CA LEU A 116 13.87 8.07 2.53
C LEU A 116 13.07 6.94 1.85
N ALA A 117 11.77 6.84 2.13
CA ALA A 117 10.87 5.94 1.43
C ALA A 117 10.83 6.24 -0.08
N PHE A 118 10.80 7.53 -0.44
CA PHE A 118 10.82 7.98 -1.84
C PHE A 118 12.12 7.58 -2.53
N ALA A 119 13.28 7.81 -1.90
CA ALA A 119 14.57 7.41 -2.45
C ALA A 119 14.67 5.89 -2.67
N ALA A 120 14.16 5.09 -1.73
CA ALA A 120 14.10 3.64 -1.88
C ALA A 120 13.15 3.21 -3.02
N ALA A 121 11.97 3.83 -3.14
CA ALA A 121 11.05 3.57 -4.25
C ALA A 121 11.66 3.94 -5.60
N MET A 122 12.34 5.09 -5.69
CA MET A 122 13.05 5.55 -6.88
C MET A 122 14.15 4.58 -7.29
N ALA A 123 14.98 4.12 -6.35
CA ALA A 123 16.03 3.15 -6.65
C ALA A 123 15.47 1.90 -7.34
N VAL A 124 14.44 1.29 -6.74
CA VAL A 124 13.78 0.10 -7.31
C VAL A 124 13.16 0.40 -8.69
N SER A 125 12.52 1.56 -8.84
CA SER A 125 11.86 1.94 -10.09
C SER A 125 12.87 2.17 -11.23
N VAL A 126 14.01 2.81 -10.93
CA VAL A 126 15.12 2.98 -11.89
C VAL A 126 15.73 1.62 -12.26
N LEU A 127 15.83 0.69 -11.31
CA LEU A 127 16.27 -0.67 -11.61
C LEU A 127 15.31 -1.37 -12.57
N MET A 128 14.00 -1.25 -12.36
CA MET A 128 13.00 -1.76 -13.31
C MET A 128 13.15 -1.09 -14.68
N ALA A 129 13.37 0.23 -14.72
CA ALA A 129 13.57 1.01 -15.94
C ALA A 129 14.79 0.59 -16.78
N THR A 130 15.80 -0.02 -16.14
CA THR A 130 17.08 -0.36 -16.78
C THR A 130 17.26 -1.85 -17.05
N SER A 131 16.65 -2.72 -16.22
CA SER A 131 16.92 -4.15 -16.24
C SER A 131 15.70 -5.04 -16.54
N ALA A 132 14.46 -4.50 -16.62
CA ALA A 132 13.32 -5.36 -16.91
C ALA A 132 13.35 -5.89 -18.36
N PRO A 133 12.99 -7.17 -18.59
CA PRO A 133 12.99 -7.83 -19.89
C PRO A 133 11.71 -7.50 -20.68
N THR A 134 11.50 -6.21 -20.97
CA THR A 134 10.35 -5.70 -21.73
C THR A 134 10.80 -4.68 -22.76
N ASP A 135 9.95 -4.39 -23.73
CA ASP A 135 10.17 -3.31 -24.70
C ASP A 135 10.49 -1.98 -23.98
N PRO A 136 11.43 -1.14 -24.49
CA PRO A 136 11.90 0.05 -23.78
C PRO A 136 10.77 1.01 -23.39
N GLN A 137 9.74 1.16 -24.22
CA GLN A 137 8.60 2.04 -23.94
C GLN A 137 7.76 1.51 -22.78
N THR A 138 7.44 0.21 -22.79
CA THR A 138 6.70 -0.45 -21.70
C THR A 138 7.45 -0.37 -20.38
N ARG A 139 8.78 -0.50 -20.45
CA ARG A 139 9.65 -0.47 -19.27
C ARG A 139 9.62 0.87 -18.54
N LEU A 140 9.61 1.97 -19.30
CA LEU A 140 9.51 3.33 -18.75
C LEU A 140 8.14 3.59 -18.11
N VAL A 141 7.07 3.11 -18.75
CA VAL A 141 5.70 3.23 -18.20
C VAL A 141 5.58 2.48 -16.87
N ILE A 142 6.03 1.22 -16.82
CA ILE A 142 6.00 0.42 -15.60
C ILE A 142 6.83 1.08 -14.49
N ALA A 143 8.03 1.57 -14.82
CA ALA A 143 8.89 2.27 -13.87
C ALA A 143 8.26 3.57 -13.35
N GLY A 144 7.59 4.35 -14.20
CA GLY A 144 6.90 5.57 -13.79
C GLY A 144 5.74 5.30 -12.83
N LEU A 145 4.95 4.26 -13.10
CA LEU A 145 3.80 3.86 -12.28
C LEU A 145 4.20 3.16 -10.97
N SER A 146 5.37 2.51 -10.93
CA SER A 146 5.84 1.84 -9.73
C SER A 146 6.33 2.81 -8.66
N VAL A 147 6.86 3.99 -9.02
CA VAL A 147 7.33 5.01 -8.05
C VAL A 147 6.27 5.38 -7.00
N PRO A 148 5.09 5.93 -7.36
CA PRO A 148 4.09 6.33 -6.37
C PRO A 148 3.54 5.14 -5.57
N THR A 149 3.44 3.97 -6.21
CA THR A 149 2.94 2.75 -5.59
C THR A 149 3.90 2.24 -4.51
N LEU A 150 5.17 2.06 -4.86
CA LEU A 150 6.22 1.63 -3.94
C LEU A 150 6.43 2.65 -2.82
N TRP A 151 6.36 3.95 -3.15
CA TRP A 151 6.48 5.01 -2.15
C TRP A 151 5.36 4.94 -1.10
N ALA A 152 4.10 4.81 -1.54
CA ALA A 152 2.97 4.67 -0.63
C ALA A 152 3.08 3.42 0.27
N ILE A 153 3.51 2.28 -0.29
CA ILE A 153 3.73 1.03 0.46
C ILE A 153 4.82 1.22 1.52
N LEU A 154 5.96 1.79 1.15
CA LEU A 154 7.10 2.01 2.06
C LEU A 154 6.77 3.03 3.14
N MET A 155 6.01 4.08 2.81
CA MET A 155 5.51 5.07 3.76
C MET A 155 4.57 4.41 4.78
N LEU A 156 3.61 3.60 4.32
CA LEU A 156 2.67 2.88 5.19
C LEU A 156 3.41 1.89 6.10
N TYR A 157 4.38 1.16 5.57
CA TYR A 157 5.24 0.25 6.34
C TYR A 157 6.02 1.00 7.43
N SER A 158 6.60 2.16 7.10
CA SER A 158 7.31 3.02 8.07
C SER A 158 6.40 3.50 9.20
N MET A 159 5.14 3.80 8.89
CA MET A 159 4.16 4.24 9.87
C MET A 159 3.67 3.09 10.76
N ALA A 160 3.49 1.90 10.19
CA ALA A 160 3.04 0.71 10.92
C ALA A 160 4.11 0.15 11.90
N GLU A 161 5.41 0.34 11.59
CA GLU A 161 6.50 -0.20 12.39
C GLU A 161 6.71 0.57 13.70
N LYS A 162 6.77 -0.13 14.83
CA LYS A 162 6.97 0.53 16.15
C LYS A 162 8.37 1.14 16.29
N ARG A 163 9.37 0.53 15.66
CA ARG A 163 10.78 0.93 15.74
C ARG A 163 11.23 1.63 14.46
N MET A 164 11.32 2.96 14.51
CA MET A 164 11.71 3.79 13.36
C MET A 164 13.06 3.38 12.74
N LEU A 165 14.02 2.95 13.57
CA LEU A 165 15.33 2.46 13.10
C LEU A 165 15.22 1.24 12.17
N ARG A 166 14.25 0.35 12.40
CA ARG A 166 14.08 -0.82 11.53
C ARG A 166 13.61 -0.39 10.15
N SER A 167 12.62 0.50 10.08
CA SER A 167 12.13 1.01 8.79
C SER A 167 13.22 1.74 8.02
N SER A 168 14.01 2.61 8.67
CA SER A 168 15.12 3.29 8.01
C SER A 168 16.17 2.29 7.52
N MET A 169 16.50 1.28 8.32
CA MET A 169 17.44 0.22 7.94
C MET A 169 16.98 -0.53 6.69
N TYR A 170 15.71 -0.97 6.63
CA TYR A 170 15.19 -1.66 5.45
C TYR A 170 15.23 -0.78 4.19
N MET A 171 14.86 0.50 4.31
CA MET A 171 14.94 1.43 3.18
C MET A 171 16.37 1.64 2.70
N SER A 172 17.32 1.81 3.63
CA SER A 172 18.74 1.92 3.30
C SER A 172 19.29 0.64 2.66
N ILE A 173 18.86 -0.54 3.12
CA ILE A 173 19.24 -1.83 2.53
C ILE A 173 18.70 -1.95 1.10
N ILE A 174 17.46 -1.54 0.85
CA ILE A 174 16.89 -1.53 -0.50
C ILE A 174 17.73 -0.65 -1.44
N ILE A 175 18.03 0.58 -1.01
CA ILE A 175 18.85 1.52 -1.79
C ILE A 175 20.23 0.91 -2.05
N ALA A 176 20.92 0.43 -1.00
CA ALA A 176 22.25 -0.14 -1.12
C ALA A 176 22.27 -1.40 -2.01
N GLY A 177 21.27 -2.28 -1.88
CA GLY A 177 21.16 -3.50 -2.68
C GLY A 177 20.94 -3.21 -4.16
N VAL A 178 20.09 -2.24 -4.49
CA VAL A 178 19.89 -1.80 -5.87
C VAL A 178 21.17 -1.18 -6.45
N THR A 179 21.84 -0.31 -5.68
CA THR A 179 23.10 0.31 -6.11
C THR A 179 24.18 -0.75 -6.33
N ALA A 180 24.33 -1.71 -5.40
CA ALA A 180 25.29 -2.80 -5.52
C ALA A 180 25.01 -3.67 -6.75
N TYR A 181 23.75 -4.03 -6.99
CA TYR A 181 23.35 -4.79 -8.18
C TYR A 181 23.68 -4.03 -9.48
N SER A 182 23.50 -2.71 -9.48
CA SER A 182 23.80 -1.87 -10.66
C SER A 182 25.29 -1.78 -10.97
N LEU A 183 26.16 -2.03 -9.99
CA LEU A 183 27.62 -2.06 -10.13
C LEU A 183 28.17 -3.43 -10.56
N LEU A 184 27.36 -4.49 -10.55
CA LEU A 184 27.80 -5.80 -11.01
C LEU A 184 28.06 -5.75 -12.52
N PRO A 185 29.13 -6.41 -13.00
CA PRO A 185 29.36 -6.59 -14.43
C PRO A 185 28.14 -7.27 -15.05
N LYS A 186 27.53 -6.62 -16.04
CA LYS A 186 26.47 -7.24 -16.84
C LYS A 186 27.16 -7.90 -18.01
N ASP A 187 27.12 -9.24 -18.07
CA ASP A 187 27.70 -9.98 -19.19
C ASP A 187 27.05 -9.52 -20.51
N PRO A 188 27.83 -9.28 -21.57
CA PRO A 188 27.29 -8.93 -22.88
C PRO A 188 26.67 -10.19 -23.49
N THR A 189 25.34 -10.30 -23.43
CA THR A 189 24.55 -11.23 -24.26
C THR A 189 23.99 -10.50 -25.46
#